data_AF-A0A2J0MKU1-F1
#
_entry.id   AF-A0A2J0MKU1-F1
#
_cell.length_a   1.000
_cell.length_b   1.000
_cell.length_c   1.000
_cell.angle_alpha   90.00
_cell.angle_beta   90.00
_cell.angle_gamma   90.00
#
_symmetry.space_group_name_H-M   'P 1'
#
loop_
_entity.id
_entity.type
_entity.pdbx_description
1 polymer ?
#
loop_
_entity_poly.entity_id
_entity_poly.type
_entity_poly.pdbx_seq_one_letter_code
_entity_poly.pdbx_strand_id
1 'polypeptide(L)' 'MKTTFNVSHMEENSIIRDHFQDRAGKLQKYLKRYKDELVYLHGTLDKNPHKTEFFATLSLYLPSATLHCRERAG' A
#
# COMPACT_ATOMS: atom_id res chain seq x y z
N MET A 1 10.92 -1.90 7.57
CA MET A 1 10.22 -2.39 6.35
C MET A 1 10.33 -1.34 5.26
N LYS A 2 10.69 -1.73 4.04
CA LYS A 2 10.68 -0.82 2.88
C LYS A 2 9.25 -0.61 2.39
N THR A 3 8.89 0.59 1.95
CA THR A 3 7.56 0.89 1.39
C THR A 3 7.67 1.62 0.06
N THR A 4 6.69 1.40 -0.82
CA THR A 4 6.44 2.24 -1.99
C THR A 4 4.95 2.46 -2.12
N PHE A 5 4.58 3.64 -2.63
CA PHE A 5 3.20 4.01 -2.84
C PHE A 5 3.09 4.84 -4.12
N ASN A 6 2.31 4.32 -5.08
CA ASN A 6 2.09 4.94 -6.37
C ASN A 6 0.63 5.36 -6.50
N VAL A 7 0.42 6.55 -7.06
CA VAL A 7 -0.89 7.06 -7.41
C VAL A 7 -0.97 7.16 -8.93
N SER A 8 -2.04 6.68 -9.53
CA SER A 8 -2.25 6.69 -10.99
C SER A 8 -3.60 7.31 -11.33
N HIS A 9 -3.66 8.02 -12.46
CA HIS A 9 -4.87 8.70 -12.97
C HIS A 9 -5.53 9.66 -11.95
N MET A 10 -4.73 10.18 -11.03
CA MET A 10 -5.11 11.16 -10.02
C MET A 10 -3.92 12.05 -9.68
N GLU A 11 -4.20 13.25 -9.19
CA GLU A 11 -3.16 14.10 -8.61
C GLU A 11 -2.67 13.50 -7.28
N GLU A 12 -1.37 13.63 -7.06
CA GLU A 12 -0.76 13.19 -5.83
C GLU A 12 -1.21 14.07 -4.65
N ASN A 13 -1.72 13.44 -3.60
CA ASN A 13 -2.17 14.12 -2.40
C ASN A 13 -1.33 13.67 -1.19
N SER A 14 -0.67 14.62 -0.53
CA SER A 14 0.18 14.35 0.64
C SER A 14 -0.58 13.66 1.77
N ILE A 15 -1.86 14.00 1.99
CA ILE A 15 -2.70 13.40 3.03
C ILE A 15 -2.82 11.89 2.81
N ILE A 16 -2.99 11.45 1.56
CA ILE A 16 -3.12 10.03 1.23
C ILE A 16 -1.78 9.32 1.44
N ARG A 17 -0.68 9.94 1.01
CA ARG A 17 0.67 9.39 1.18
C ARG A 17 1.05 9.26 2.66
N ASP A 18 0.74 10.28 3.47
CA ASP A 18 0.99 10.30 4.91
C ASP A 18 0.13 9.26 5.63
N HIS A 19 -1.15 9.12 5.23
CA HIS A 19 -2.01 8.08 5.76
C HIS A 19 -1.46 6.67 5.42
N PHE A 20 -1.00 6.44 4.19
CA PHE A 20 -0.35 5.18 3.83
C PHE A 20 0.89 4.90 4.69
N GLN A 21 1.75 5.91 4.89
CA GLN A 21 2.95 5.81 5.74
C GLN A 21 2.60 5.47 7.20
N ASP A 22 1.62 6.15 7.81
CA ASP A 22 1.17 5.85 9.18
C ASP A 22 0.63 4.42 9.30
N ARG A 23 -0.18 3.96 8.34
CA ARG A 23 -0.69 2.58 8.33
C ARG A 23 0.42 1.56 8.11
N ALA A 24 1.40 1.84 7.26
CA ALA A 24 2.56 0.99 7.07
C ALA A 24 3.40 0.88 8.36
N GLY A 25 3.58 1.99 9.09
CA GLY A 25 4.26 2.01 10.38
C GLY A 25 3.51 1.19 11.45
N LYS A 26 2.18 1.22 11.45
CA LYS A 26 1.35 0.34 12.30
C LYS A 26 1.53 -1.13 11.92
N LEU A 27 1.53 -1.45 10.63
CA LEU A 27 1.74 -2.82 10.14
C LEU A 27 3.12 -3.37 10.55
N GLN A 28 4.17 -2.55 10.47
CA GLN A 28 5.53 -2.94 10.85
C GLN A 28 5.62 -3.44 12.30
N LYS A 29 4.79 -2.93 13.22
CA LYS A 29 4.75 -3.40 14.61
C LYS A 29 4.38 -4.87 14.75
N TYR A 30 3.63 -5.43 13.80
CA TYR A 30 3.25 -6.85 13.76
C TYR A 30 4.25 -7.73 13.00
N LEU A 31 5.18 -7.12 12.26
CA LEU A 31 6.15 -7.82 11.41
C LEU A 31 7.54 -7.92 12.04
N LYS A 32 7.69 -7.59 13.33
CA LYS A 32 8.97 -7.59 14.07
C LYS A 32 9.75 -8.91 14.03
N ARG A 33 9.08 -10.04 13.75
CA ARG A 33 9.73 -11.35 13.59
C ARG A 33 10.60 -11.44 12.34
N TYR A 34 10.39 -10.56 11.37
CA TYR A 34 11.15 -10.51 10.13
C TYR A 34 12.17 -9.38 10.19
N LYS A 35 13.34 -9.59 9.57
CA LYS A 35 14.28 -8.49 9.34
C LYS A 35 13.66 -7.47 8.40
N ASP A 36 13.82 -6.19 8.72
CA ASP A 36 13.18 -5.09 8.01
C ASP A 36 13.52 -5.02 6.52
N GLU A 37 14.72 -5.47 6.14
CA GLU A 37 15.21 -5.54 4.76
C GLU A 37 14.54 -6.62 3.91
N LEU A 38 13.95 -7.63 4.56
CA LEU A 38 13.28 -8.75 3.89
C LEU A 38 11.76 -8.53 3.75
N VAL A 39 11.26 -7.40 4.25
CA VAL A 39 9.84 -7.05 4.22
C VAL A 39 9.65 -5.82 3.35
N TYR A 40 8.74 -5.93 2.38
CA TYR A 40 8.41 -4.86 1.46
C TYR A 40 6.90 -4.71 1.31
N LEU A 41 6.40 -3.49 1.45
CA LEU A 41 5.00 -3.16 1.18
C LEU A 41 4.91 -2.26 -0.05
N HIS A 42 4.23 -2.73 -1.08
CA HIS A 42 3.89 -1.94 -2.26
C HIS A 42 2.40 -1.60 -2.23
N GLY A 43 2.08 -0.32 -2.34
CA GLY A 43 0.70 0.16 -2.48
C GLY A 43 0.48 0.88 -3.81
N THR A 44 -0.69 0.69 -4.38
CA THR A 44 -1.19 1.50 -5.50
C THR A 44 -2.58 2.04 -5.18
N LEU A 45 -2.81 3.30 -5.55
CA LEU A 45 -4.13 3.90 -5.60
C LEU A 45 -4.38 4.35 -7.03
N ASP A 46 -5.49 3.89 -7.60
CA ASP A 46 -5.88 4.19 -8.97
C ASP A 46 -7.33 4.64 -9.00
N LYS A 47 -7.62 5.67 -9.81
CA LYS A 47 -8.99 6.04 -10.15
C LYS A 47 -9.26 5.58 -11.56
N ASN A 48 -10.34 4.82 -11.74
CA ASN A 48 -10.74 4.45 -13.08
C ASN A 48 -11.12 5.73 -13.86
N PRO A 49 -10.46 6.06 -14.99
CA PRO A 49 -10.77 7.29 -15.73
C PRO A 49 -12.22 7.35 -16.25
N HIS A 50 -12.85 6.18 -16.40
CA HIS A 50 -14.18 6.01 -16.98
C HIS A 50 -15.28 5.75 -15.93
N LYS A 51 -14.93 5.63 -14.64
CA LYS A 51 -15.88 5.37 -13.55
C LYS A 51 -15.55 6.22 -12.32
N THR A 52 -16.51 6.41 -11.41
CA THR A 52 -16.26 7.12 -10.13
C THR A 52 -15.51 6.26 -9.10
N GLU A 53 -15.13 5.04 -9.47
CA GLU A 53 -14.54 4.06 -8.56
C GLU A 53 -13.04 4.27 -8.36
N PHE A 54 -12.61 4.15 -7.11
CA PHE A 54 -11.21 4.06 -6.70
C PHE A 54 -10.85 2.60 -6.42
N PHE A 55 -9.64 2.22 -6.78
CA PHE A 55 -9.05 0.94 -6.46
C PHE A 55 -7.79 1.15 -5.64
N ALA A 56 -7.75 0.57 -4.44
CA ALA A 56 -6.56 0.49 -3.63
C ALA A 56 -6.03 -0.95 -3.67
N THR A 57 -4.76 -1.13 -4.06
CA THR A 57 -4.10 -2.45 -4.02
C THR A 57 -2.91 -2.38 -3.08
N LEU A 58 -2.76 -3.39 -2.23
CA LEU A 58 -1.63 -3.56 -1.32
C LEU A 58 -1.01 -4.94 -1.56
N SER A 59 0.29 -4.97 -1.78
CA SER A 59 1.10 -6.18 -1.90
C SER A 59 2.17 -6.17 -0.82
N LEU A 60 2.05 -7.07 0.16
CA LEU A 60 3.03 -7.27 1.22
C LEU A 60 3.88 -8.49 0.90
N TYR A 61 5.16 -8.26 0.66
CA TYR A 61 6.16 -9.29 0.43
C TYR A 61 6.85 -9.62 1.74
N LEU A 62 6.76 -10.88 2.14
CA LEU A 62 7.42 -11.48 3.28
C LEU A 62 8.42 -12.53 2.76
N PRO A 63 9.41 -12.94 3.57
CA PRO A 63 10.38 -13.97 3.17
C PRO A 63 9.73 -15.29 2.73
N SER A 64 8.58 -15.64 3.31
CA SER A 64 7.91 -16.92 3.10
C SER A 64 6.68 -16.86 2.22
N ALA A 65 6.14 -15.67 1.94
CA ALA A 65 4.87 -15.51 1.24
C ALA A 65 4.67 -14.08 0.74
N THR A 66 3.73 -13.92 -0.19
CA THR A 66 3.20 -12.61 -0.58
C THR A 66 1.72 -12.56 -0.27
N LEU A 67 1.28 -11.47 0.37
CA LEU A 67 -0.13 -11.19 0.62
C LEU A 67 -0.57 -10.08 -0.34
N HIS A 68 -1.65 -10.35 -1.07
CA HIS A 68 -2.28 -9.38 -1.97
C HIS A 68 -3.66 -9.02 -1.42
N CYS A 69 -3.96 -7.73 -1.41
CA CYS A 69 -5.27 -7.19 -1.07
C CYS A 69 -5.65 -6.14 -2.10
N ARG A 70 -6.90 -6.15 -2.54
CA ARG A 70 -7.46 -5.13 -3.44
C ARG A 70 -8.85 -4.75 -2.96
N GLU A 71 -9.06 -3.46 -2.78
CA GLU A 71 -10.32 -2.89 -2.34
C GLU A 71 -10.84 -1.91 -3.40
N ARG A 72 -12.18 -1.83 -3.52
CA ARG A 72 -12.88 -0.91 -4.41
C ARG A 72 -13.78 0.00 -3.59
N ALA A 73 -13.67 1.31 -3.80
CA ALA A 73 -14.57 2.30 -3.20
C ALA A 73 -15.26 3.09 -4.32
N GLY A 74 -16.58 3.29 -4.22
CA GLY A 74 -17.39 3.98 -5.22
C GLY A 74 -18.70 4.48 -4.64
#